data_AF-A0A521YBR8-F1
#
_entry.id   AF-A0A521YBR8-F1
#
_cell.length_a   1.000
_cell.length_b   1.000
_cell.length_c   1.000
_cell.angle_alpha   90.00
_cell.angle_beta   90.00
_cell.angle_gamma   90.00
#
_symmetry.space_group_name_H-M   'P 1'
#
loop_
_entity.id
_entity.type
_entity.pdbx_description
1 polymer ?
#
loop_
_entity_poly.entity_id
_entity_poly.type
_entity_poly.pdbx_seq_one_letter_code
_entity_poly.pdbx_strand_id
1 'polypeptide(L)'
;MKLRIERDHARLLAGEFPELAALEEQLRLGSHAQVSLFQLGAAALERLAGLWEAAADEAQRLRASVLRGMGQALHDERAPRLQAADLEQLLPALLHHLAGDAAQVRRGWLFTAQPDGRPLAWCPTRIDYIPASNDEAGKVFLELKANARAGVITQTIRLTAQDIEGRTVAGLLLSRGLLRETPALLAAYEETAARYFDWRARAGAQFLGRGTGFHAEDPSATHRDSDWLRKDRIVLSAQGGPARLVNDETLLQQRDVSLEASGDIAGHYLGKAARSNRFDAEDGVRAALDDLRIAERGLFTRLPVHPLILLFHLDLHHHVWVHADDLQPYAYQPQLKHKLVLPPEQTDLIDILTAEMDVLMEDVVAGKSGGTTVLCAGPPGVGKTLTAEVYAEIIQRPLYRVHSGQLGLNVVAMESALKDVLLR
;
A
#
# COMPACT_ATOMS: atom_id res chain seq x y z
N MET A 1 -1.22 12.99 -15.88
CA MET A 1 -2.08 12.02 -15.16
C MET A 1 -3.40 11.91 -15.90
N LYS A 2 -3.89 10.69 -16.15
CA LYS A 2 -5.22 10.47 -16.75
C LYS A 2 -6.18 10.02 -15.66
N LEU A 3 -7.37 10.61 -15.62
CA LEU A 3 -8.49 10.20 -14.78
C LEU A 3 -9.34 9.21 -15.55
N ARG A 4 -9.78 8.12 -14.90
CA ARG A 4 -10.82 7.25 -15.41
C ARG A 4 -12.16 7.65 -14.80
N ILE A 5 -13.10 8.07 -15.63
CA ILE A 5 -14.41 8.56 -15.20
C ILE A 5 -15.48 7.55 -15.63
N GLU A 6 -16.34 7.14 -14.69
CA GLU A 6 -17.45 6.23 -14.95
C GLU A 6 -18.42 6.82 -15.97
N ARG A 7 -19.08 5.96 -16.77
CA ARG A 7 -19.94 6.38 -17.89
C ARG A 7 -20.96 7.45 -17.53
N ASP A 8 -21.65 7.28 -16.40
CA ASP A 8 -22.72 8.19 -16.00
C ASP A 8 -22.17 9.56 -15.58
N HIS A 9 -21.07 9.58 -14.81
CA HIS A 9 -20.37 10.81 -14.45
C HIS A 9 -19.78 11.52 -15.68
N ALA A 10 -19.21 10.76 -16.63
CA ALA A 10 -18.62 11.32 -17.84
C ALA A 10 -19.68 11.95 -18.77
N ARG A 11 -20.88 11.37 -18.86
CA ARG A 11 -22.02 11.97 -19.59
C ARG A 11 -22.50 13.25 -18.93
N LEU A 12 -22.64 13.26 -17.61
CA LEU A 12 -23.03 14.46 -16.86
C LEU A 12 -22.02 15.60 -17.10
N LEU A 13 -20.73 15.31 -16.98
CA LEU A 13 -19.68 16.30 -17.23
C LEU A 13 -19.69 16.80 -18.68
N ALA A 14 -19.87 15.92 -19.67
CA ALA A 14 -19.92 16.34 -21.07
C ALA A 14 -21.12 17.25 -21.38
N GLY A 15 -22.25 17.05 -20.68
CA GLY A 15 -23.44 17.91 -20.82
C GLY A 15 -23.32 19.25 -20.08
N GLU A 16 -22.59 19.30 -18.97
CA GLU A 16 -22.42 20.52 -18.15
C GLU A 16 -21.23 21.38 -18.63
N PHE A 17 -20.19 20.78 -19.21
CA PHE A 17 -18.95 21.44 -19.62
C PHE A 17 -18.69 21.21 -21.12
N PRO A 18 -18.91 22.22 -21.99
CA PRO A 18 -18.75 22.07 -23.44
C PRO A 18 -17.36 21.61 -23.88
N GLU A 19 -16.32 22.00 -23.16
CA GLU A 19 -14.93 21.57 -23.39
C GLU A 19 -14.70 20.07 -23.18
N LEU A 20 -15.63 19.38 -22.51
CA LEU A 20 -15.59 17.94 -22.24
C LEU A 20 -16.55 17.12 -23.12
N ALA A 21 -17.17 17.72 -24.14
CA ALA A 21 -18.09 17.03 -25.05
C ALA A 21 -17.47 15.78 -25.71
N ALA A 22 -16.16 15.80 -25.96
CA ALA A 22 -15.42 14.67 -26.55
C ALA A 22 -15.42 13.39 -25.67
N LEU A 23 -15.79 13.48 -24.38
CA LEU A 23 -15.95 12.30 -23.53
C LEU A 23 -17.07 11.38 -24.04
N GLU A 24 -18.12 11.91 -24.64
CA GLU A 24 -19.23 11.11 -25.18
C GLU A 24 -18.78 10.15 -26.29
N GLU A 25 -17.80 10.57 -27.11
CA GLU A 25 -17.26 9.74 -28.18
C GLU A 25 -16.57 8.50 -27.64
N GLN A 26 -15.82 8.63 -26.54
CA GLN A 26 -15.17 7.50 -25.86
C GLN A 26 -16.21 6.50 -25.32
N LEU A 27 -17.35 7.00 -24.85
CA LEU A 27 -18.44 6.19 -24.29
C LEU A 27 -19.28 5.46 -25.34
N ARG A 28 -19.08 5.73 -26.64
CA ARG A 28 -19.74 4.95 -27.71
C ARG A 28 -19.27 3.49 -27.69
N LEU A 29 -18.00 3.26 -27.35
CA LEU A 29 -17.39 1.93 -27.32
C LEU A 29 -16.91 1.51 -25.91
N GLY A 30 -16.74 2.44 -24.97
CA GLY A 30 -16.22 2.18 -23.63
C GLY A 30 -17.25 2.19 -22.50
N SER A 31 -16.92 1.51 -21.40
CA SER A 31 -17.65 1.58 -20.11
C SER A 31 -17.22 2.74 -19.23
N HIS A 32 -16.18 3.47 -19.63
CA HIS A 32 -15.62 4.63 -18.93
C HIS A 32 -14.94 5.57 -19.93
N ALA A 33 -14.80 6.85 -19.57
CA ALA A 33 -14.01 7.81 -20.32
C ALA A 33 -12.66 8.06 -19.63
N GLN A 34 -11.66 8.50 -20.40
CA GLN A 34 -10.38 8.95 -19.89
C GLN A 34 -10.13 10.41 -20.27
N VAL A 35 -9.69 11.21 -19.31
CA VAL A 35 -9.36 12.63 -19.51
C VAL A 35 -8.06 12.97 -18.79
N SER A 36 -7.25 13.86 -19.37
CA SER A 36 -6.09 14.38 -18.65
C SER A 36 -6.56 15.28 -17.51
N LEU A 37 -5.98 15.13 -16.32
CA LEU A 37 -6.27 16.01 -15.18
C LEU A 37 -6.06 17.50 -15.56
N PHE A 38 -5.05 17.79 -16.38
CA PHE A 38 -4.72 19.15 -16.83
C PHE A 38 -5.72 19.75 -17.84
N GLN A 39 -6.62 18.94 -18.40
CA GLN A 39 -7.69 19.42 -19.28
C GLN A 39 -8.95 19.82 -18.51
N LEU A 40 -9.03 19.48 -17.22
CA LEU A 40 -10.18 19.81 -16.40
C LEU A 40 -9.97 21.14 -15.68
N GLY A 41 -10.88 22.08 -15.92
CA GLY A 41 -10.97 23.31 -15.14
C GLY A 41 -11.39 23.04 -13.69
N ALA A 42 -11.17 24.03 -12.81
CA ALA A 42 -11.49 23.92 -11.39
C ALA A 42 -12.97 23.53 -11.14
N ALA A 43 -13.90 24.10 -11.90
CA ALA A 43 -15.33 23.80 -11.78
C ALA A 43 -15.67 22.35 -12.14
N ALA A 44 -15.07 21.81 -13.21
CA ALA A 44 -15.27 20.42 -13.63
C ALA A 44 -14.68 19.42 -12.62
N LEU A 45 -13.52 19.75 -12.03
CA LEU A 45 -12.89 18.94 -10.98
C LEU A 45 -13.74 18.90 -9.71
N GLU A 46 -14.23 20.06 -9.24
CA GLU A 46 -15.09 20.11 -8.07
C GLU A 46 -16.42 19.38 -8.31
N ARG A 47 -16.98 19.51 -9.51
CA ARG A 47 -18.19 18.78 -9.90
C ARG A 47 -17.98 17.26 -9.84
N LEU A 48 -16.89 16.77 -10.44
CA LEU A 48 -16.55 15.35 -10.40
C LEU A 48 -16.28 14.85 -8.98
N ALA A 49 -15.59 15.65 -8.16
CA ALA A 49 -15.37 15.31 -6.75
C ALA A 49 -16.69 15.20 -5.99
N GLY A 50 -17.63 16.12 -6.21
CA GLY A 50 -18.96 16.05 -5.61
C GLY A 50 -19.77 14.81 -6.03
N LEU A 51 -19.63 14.37 -7.29
CA LEU A 51 -20.26 13.13 -7.77
C LEU A 51 -19.68 11.89 -7.05
N TRP A 52 -18.36 11.83 -6.87
CA TRP A 52 -17.72 10.72 -6.13
C TRP A 52 -18.02 10.77 -4.62
N GLU A 53 -18.09 11.95 -4.02
CA GLU A 53 -18.41 12.09 -2.60
C GLU A 53 -19.87 11.69 -2.28
N ALA A 54 -20.79 11.91 -3.22
CA ALA A 54 -22.18 11.50 -3.08
C ALA A 54 -22.38 9.96 -3.11
N ALA A 55 -21.37 9.20 -3.55
CA ALA A 55 -21.40 7.76 -3.44
C ALA A 55 -21.28 7.36 -1.96
N ALA A 56 -22.16 6.47 -1.48
CA ALA A 56 -22.17 6.02 -0.08
C ALA A 56 -20.90 5.23 0.34
N ASP A 57 -19.95 5.03 -0.59
CA ASP A 57 -18.70 4.31 -0.43
C ASP A 57 -17.57 5.23 0.07
N GLU A 58 -16.85 4.77 1.09
CA GLU A 58 -15.72 5.48 1.68
C GLU A 58 -14.54 5.63 0.71
N ALA A 59 -14.29 4.61 -0.12
CA ALA A 59 -13.22 4.67 -1.12
C ALA A 59 -13.47 5.80 -2.14
N GLN A 60 -14.73 6.03 -2.52
CA GLN A 60 -15.11 7.13 -3.41
C GLN A 60 -14.99 8.50 -2.73
N ARG A 61 -15.35 8.61 -1.44
CA ARG A 61 -15.12 9.84 -0.66
C ARG A 61 -13.63 10.18 -0.57
N LEU A 62 -12.76 9.20 -0.35
CA LEU A 62 -11.32 9.40 -0.37
C LEU A 62 -10.82 9.85 -1.75
N ARG A 63 -11.30 9.21 -2.82
CA ARG A 63 -10.99 9.58 -4.21
C ARG A 63 -11.40 11.01 -4.53
N ALA A 64 -12.57 11.45 -4.05
CA ALA A 64 -13.02 12.84 -4.13
C ALA A 64 -12.08 13.80 -3.40
N SER A 65 -11.64 13.44 -2.18
CA SER A 65 -10.68 14.26 -1.42
C SER A 65 -9.33 14.40 -2.13
N VAL A 66 -8.82 13.32 -2.73
CA VAL A 66 -7.59 13.37 -3.54
C VAL A 66 -7.80 14.28 -4.74
N LEU A 67 -8.93 14.16 -5.44
CA LEU A 67 -9.25 14.98 -6.62
C LEU A 67 -9.33 16.47 -6.29
N ARG A 68 -9.95 16.84 -5.16
CA ARG A 68 -9.98 18.23 -4.68
C ARG A 68 -8.58 18.75 -4.38
N GLY A 69 -7.76 17.96 -3.69
CA GLY A 69 -6.36 18.31 -3.43
C GLY A 69 -5.57 18.53 -4.73
N MET A 70 -5.77 17.67 -5.74
CA MET A 70 -5.19 17.86 -7.07
C MET A 70 -5.68 19.15 -7.75
N GLY A 71 -6.99 19.41 -7.70
CA GLY A 71 -7.59 20.61 -8.30
C GLY A 71 -7.08 21.90 -7.65
N GLN A 72 -7.00 21.94 -6.32
CA GLN A 72 -6.42 23.06 -5.58
C GLN A 72 -4.95 23.27 -5.96
N ALA A 73 -4.15 22.20 -6.02
CA ALA A 73 -2.74 22.32 -6.39
C ALA A 73 -2.51 22.82 -7.83
N LEU A 74 -3.44 22.57 -8.76
CA LEU A 74 -3.36 23.03 -10.15
C LEU A 74 -3.85 24.46 -10.35
N HIS A 75 -4.92 24.83 -9.66
CA HIS A 75 -5.69 26.05 -9.93
C HIS A 75 -5.61 27.09 -8.80
N ASP A 76 -4.63 26.98 -7.90
CA ASP A 76 -4.37 28.01 -6.89
C ASP A 76 -3.68 29.23 -7.52
N GLU A 77 -4.50 30.19 -7.96
CA GLU A 77 -4.05 31.46 -8.55
C GLU A 77 -3.40 32.41 -7.53
N ARG A 78 -3.63 32.20 -6.23
CA ARG A 78 -3.11 33.07 -5.16
C ARG A 78 -1.70 32.69 -4.74
N ALA A 79 -1.32 31.43 -4.96
CA ALA A 79 0.00 30.95 -4.60
C ALA A 79 1.10 31.56 -5.50
N PRO A 80 2.25 31.95 -4.92
CA PRO A 80 3.35 32.52 -5.69
C PRO A 80 3.92 31.48 -6.67
N ARG A 81 4.25 31.92 -7.87
CA ARG A 81 4.91 31.12 -8.90
C ARG A 81 6.42 31.30 -8.82
N LEU A 82 7.12 30.18 -8.71
CA LEU A 82 8.57 30.12 -8.64
C LEU A 82 9.18 30.43 -10.00
N GLN A 83 10.31 31.13 -10.01
CA GLN A 83 11.15 31.33 -11.18
C GLN A 83 12.37 30.39 -11.11
N ALA A 84 13.02 30.14 -12.24
CA ALA A 84 14.22 29.31 -12.35
C ALA A 84 15.36 29.80 -11.43
N ALA A 85 15.43 31.12 -11.20
CA ALA A 85 16.41 31.74 -10.30
C ALA A 85 16.12 31.44 -8.81
N ASP A 86 14.89 31.07 -8.46
CA ASP A 86 14.44 30.85 -7.08
C ASP A 86 14.75 29.42 -6.59
N LEU A 87 15.68 28.72 -7.24
CA LEU A 87 15.91 27.29 -6.97
C LEU A 87 16.29 27.04 -5.50
N GLU A 88 17.14 27.87 -4.91
CA GLU A 88 17.48 27.76 -3.50
C GLU A 88 16.32 28.23 -2.59
N GLN A 89 15.59 29.27 -3.01
CA GLN A 89 14.43 29.80 -2.28
C GLN A 89 13.23 28.84 -2.27
N LEU A 90 13.30 27.76 -3.04
CA LEU A 90 12.39 26.64 -2.91
C LEU A 90 12.44 25.99 -1.52
N LEU A 91 13.58 26.00 -0.81
CA LEU A 91 13.70 25.37 0.51
C LEU A 91 12.74 25.99 1.54
N PRO A 92 12.78 27.31 1.83
CA PRO A 92 11.82 27.91 2.74
C PRO A 92 10.38 27.82 2.21
N ALA A 93 10.16 27.88 0.90
CA ALA A 93 8.83 27.72 0.31
C ALA A 93 8.26 26.31 0.53
N LEU A 94 9.09 25.26 0.43
CA LEU A 94 8.73 23.88 0.76
C LEU A 94 8.38 23.74 2.25
N LEU A 95 9.16 24.34 3.15
CA LEU A 95 8.86 24.30 4.59
C LEU A 95 7.49 24.89 4.90
N HIS A 96 7.20 26.08 4.38
CA HIS A 96 5.89 26.74 4.56
C HIS A 96 4.75 25.91 3.98
N HIS A 97 4.93 25.35 2.79
CA HIS A 97 3.92 24.50 2.17
C HIS A 97 3.67 23.24 3.01
N LEU A 98 4.73 22.49 3.34
CA LEU A 98 4.67 21.21 4.06
C LEU A 98 4.14 21.36 5.48
N ALA A 99 4.61 22.35 6.23
CA ALA A 99 4.17 22.57 7.60
C ALA A 99 2.75 23.13 7.65
N GLY A 100 2.40 24.05 6.74
CA GLY A 100 1.07 24.62 6.62
C GLY A 100 0.45 25.14 7.93
N ASP A 101 -0.87 25.32 7.90
CA ASP A 101 -1.66 25.64 9.10
C ASP A 101 -1.77 24.41 10.02
N ALA A 102 -1.60 24.61 11.32
CA ALA A 102 -1.77 23.59 12.35
C ALA A 102 -3.17 22.95 12.38
N ALA A 103 -4.21 23.67 11.91
CA ALA A 103 -5.56 23.11 11.77
C ALA A 103 -5.67 22.08 10.63
N GLN A 104 -4.81 22.19 9.61
CA GLN A 104 -4.86 21.37 8.40
C GLN A 104 -3.79 20.27 8.37
N VAL A 105 -2.64 20.53 9.00
CA VAL A 105 -1.46 19.66 8.95
C VAL A 105 -1.02 19.29 10.36
N ARG A 106 -1.04 17.98 10.65
CA ARG A 106 -0.58 17.39 11.90
C ARG A 106 0.75 16.66 11.79
N ARG A 107 1.08 16.02 10.67
CA ARG A 107 2.34 15.25 10.52
C ARG A 107 3.36 15.93 9.62
N GLY A 108 2.89 16.75 8.67
CA GLY A 108 3.73 17.32 7.62
C GLY A 108 3.99 16.31 6.50
N TRP A 109 3.14 15.30 6.35
CA TRP A 109 3.34 14.26 5.35
C TRP A 109 2.95 14.70 3.94
N LEU A 110 3.47 13.95 2.98
CA LEU A 110 3.04 13.98 1.60
C LEU A 110 2.32 12.67 1.27
N PHE A 111 1.33 12.74 0.40
CA PHE A 111 0.55 11.59 -0.04
C PHE A 111 0.69 11.41 -1.55
N THR A 112 0.78 10.17 -2.02
CA THR A 112 0.79 9.92 -3.46
C THR A 112 -0.53 10.34 -4.08
N ALA A 113 -0.44 11.14 -5.13
CA ALA A 113 -1.56 11.68 -5.85
C ALA A 113 -1.84 10.79 -7.06
N GLN A 114 -2.62 9.73 -6.91
CA GLN A 114 -3.01 8.87 -8.02
C GLN A 114 -4.53 8.85 -8.15
N PRO A 115 -5.10 9.13 -9.34
CA PRO A 115 -6.55 9.18 -9.55
C PRO A 115 -7.31 7.90 -9.20
N ASP A 116 -6.67 6.77 -9.50
CA ASP A 116 -7.24 5.42 -9.37
C ASP A 116 -6.43 4.57 -8.37
N GLY A 117 -5.43 5.18 -7.72
CA GLY A 117 -4.53 4.53 -6.78
C GLY A 117 -4.80 4.99 -5.35
N ARG A 118 -4.42 4.16 -4.38
CA ARG A 118 -4.53 4.54 -2.96
C ARG A 118 -3.48 5.59 -2.61
N PRO A 119 -3.85 6.62 -1.82
CA PRO A 119 -2.88 7.60 -1.37
C PRO A 119 -1.96 6.98 -0.31
N LEU A 120 -0.70 6.77 -0.66
CA LEU A 120 0.35 6.30 0.25
C LEU A 120 1.05 7.50 0.88
N ALA A 121 1.17 7.48 2.19
CA ALA A 121 1.81 8.54 2.96
C ALA A 121 3.35 8.41 2.93
N TRP A 122 4.02 9.55 2.97
CA TRP A 122 5.46 9.71 2.99
C TRP A 122 5.86 10.82 3.95
N CYS A 123 6.86 10.60 4.79
CA CYS A 123 7.43 11.61 5.66
C CYS A 123 8.62 12.28 4.96
N PRO A 124 8.61 13.60 4.72
CA PRO A 124 9.83 14.34 4.45
C PRO A 124 10.85 14.14 5.57
N THR A 125 12.08 13.77 5.23
CA THR A 125 13.17 13.56 6.20
C THR A 125 14.39 14.43 5.92
N ARG A 126 14.51 14.97 4.70
CA ARG A 126 15.59 15.89 4.36
C ARG A 126 15.20 16.78 3.18
N ILE A 127 15.45 18.07 3.31
CA ILE A 127 15.55 19.02 2.22
C ILE A 127 17.00 19.47 2.10
N ASP A 128 17.51 19.55 0.88
CA ASP A 128 18.90 19.94 0.65
C ASP A 128 19.07 20.67 -0.68
N TYR A 129 20.11 21.49 -0.77
CA TYR A 129 20.50 22.21 -1.97
C TYR A 129 21.96 21.96 -2.32
N ILE A 130 22.21 21.73 -3.60
CA ILE A 130 23.54 21.68 -4.20
C ILE A 130 23.64 22.86 -5.17
N PRO A 131 24.52 23.84 -4.90
CA PRO A 131 24.77 24.97 -5.79
C PRO A 131 25.26 24.52 -7.17
N ALA A 132 24.98 25.33 -8.19
CA ALA A 132 25.55 25.10 -9.51
C ALA A 132 27.09 25.19 -9.47
N SER A 133 27.75 24.37 -10.28
CA SER A 133 29.19 24.40 -10.54
C SER A 133 29.45 24.45 -12.04
N ASN A 134 30.71 24.57 -12.46
CA ASN A 134 31.06 24.64 -13.89
C ASN A 134 30.55 23.44 -14.70
N ASP A 135 30.44 22.27 -14.07
CA ASP A 135 30.08 21.01 -14.75
C ASP A 135 28.68 20.48 -14.35
N GLU A 136 28.01 21.09 -13.36
CA GLU A 136 26.73 20.59 -12.84
C GLU A 136 25.75 21.70 -12.51
N ALA A 137 24.52 21.60 -13.04
CA ALA A 137 23.43 22.50 -12.70
C ALA A 137 22.98 22.33 -11.25
N GLY A 138 22.61 23.43 -10.60
CA GLY A 138 22.10 23.43 -9.23
C GLY A 138 20.85 22.56 -9.08
N LYS A 139 20.70 21.95 -7.90
CA LYS A 139 19.64 20.97 -7.61
C LYS A 139 19.14 21.10 -6.18
N VAL A 140 17.82 20.95 -6.01
CA VAL A 140 17.20 20.71 -4.71
C VAL A 140 16.82 19.23 -4.59
N PHE A 141 17.07 18.66 -3.42
CA PHE A 141 16.67 17.30 -3.06
C PHE A 141 15.63 17.33 -1.96
N LEU A 142 14.58 16.54 -2.12
CA LEU A 142 13.59 16.24 -1.10
C LEU A 142 13.61 14.71 -0.86
N GLU A 143 14.12 14.30 0.29
CA GLU A 143 14.11 12.91 0.74
C GLU A 143 12.83 12.62 1.51
N LEU A 144 12.20 11.51 1.16
CA LEU A 144 10.96 11.02 1.73
C LEU A 144 11.18 9.60 2.26
N LYS A 145 10.64 9.28 3.44
CA LYS A 145 10.70 7.94 4.02
C LYS A 145 9.32 7.44 4.45
N ALA A 146 9.15 6.14 4.37
CA ALA A 146 8.01 5.40 4.90
C ALA A 146 8.48 4.00 5.32
N ASN A 147 7.76 3.35 6.24
CA ASN A 147 7.94 1.94 6.52
C ASN A 147 7.05 1.13 5.56
N ALA A 148 7.63 0.22 4.80
CA ALA A 148 6.89 -0.64 3.87
C ALA A 148 7.58 -1.99 3.76
N ARG A 149 6.81 -3.07 3.65
CA ARG A 149 7.34 -4.43 3.45
C ARG A 149 8.44 -4.79 4.48
N ALA A 150 8.15 -4.52 5.76
CA ALA A 150 9.02 -4.76 6.93
C ALA A 150 10.28 -3.89 7.10
N GLY A 151 10.55 -2.93 6.21
CA GLY A 151 11.70 -2.02 6.34
C GLY A 151 11.39 -0.56 6.02
N VAL A 152 12.33 0.33 6.30
CA VAL A 152 12.22 1.73 5.87
C VAL A 152 12.64 1.88 4.40
N ILE A 153 11.69 2.33 3.57
CA ILE A 153 11.95 2.71 2.18
C ILE A 153 12.21 4.20 2.07
N THR A 154 13.09 4.59 1.16
CA THR A 154 13.47 5.98 0.90
C THR A 154 13.21 6.33 -0.57
N GLN A 155 12.60 7.49 -0.80
CA GLN A 155 12.42 8.08 -2.13
C GLN A 155 13.06 9.46 -2.13
N THR A 156 13.90 9.75 -3.12
CA THR A 156 14.54 11.07 -3.28
C THR A 156 13.99 11.75 -4.53
N ILE A 157 13.43 12.94 -4.36
CA ILE A 157 12.97 13.79 -5.45
C ILE A 157 14.04 14.82 -5.75
N ARG A 158 14.48 14.84 -7.00
CA ARG A 158 15.44 15.82 -7.52
C ARG A 158 14.71 16.88 -8.32
N LEU A 159 14.92 18.14 -7.96
CA LEU A 159 14.30 19.32 -8.55
C LEU A 159 15.39 20.24 -9.12
N THR A 160 15.16 20.75 -10.32
CA THR A 160 16.06 21.67 -11.02
C THR A 160 15.35 23.00 -11.32
N ALA A 161 16.10 24.00 -11.76
CA ALA A 161 15.55 25.29 -12.17
C ALA A 161 14.45 25.17 -13.24
N GLN A 162 14.59 24.23 -14.19
CA GLN A 162 13.58 23.96 -15.22
C GLN A 162 12.29 23.34 -14.65
N ASP A 163 12.40 22.59 -13.56
CA ASP A 163 11.25 21.93 -12.97
C ASP A 163 10.32 22.90 -12.25
N ILE A 164 10.85 24.01 -11.72
CA ILE A 164 10.12 24.96 -10.89
C ILE A 164 9.54 26.14 -11.67
N GLU A 165 10.09 26.44 -12.84
CA GLU A 165 9.72 27.60 -13.66
C GLU A 165 8.21 27.71 -13.87
N GLY A 166 7.63 28.82 -13.40
CA GLY A 166 6.21 29.15 -13.54
C GLY A 166 5.27 28.30 -12.69
N ARG A 167 5.78 27.46 -11.77
CA ARG A 167 4.97 26.57 -10.93
C ARG A 167 4.86 27.07 -9.49
N THR A 168 3.74 26.77 -8.86
CA THR A 168 3.58 26.87 -7.41
C THR A 168 4.24 25.65 -6.74
N VAL A 169 4.55 25.72 -5.45
CA VAL A 169 5.08 24.56 -4.70
C VAL A 169 4.11 23.37 -4.76
N ALA A 170 2.80 23.64 -4.63
CA ALA A 170 1.77 22.61 -4.72
C ALA A 170 1.73 21.95 -6.12
N GLY A 171 1.75 22.76 -7.17
CA GLY A 171 1.79 22.28 -8.55
C GLY A 171 3.09 21.52 -8.88
N LEU A 172 4.21 21.93 -8.29
CA LEU A 172 5.50 21.23 -8.40
C LEU A 172 5.42 19.84 -7.78
N LEU A 173 4.93 19.72 -6.54
CA LEU A 173 4.76 18.43 -5.86
C LEU A 173 3.76 17.53 -6.61
N LEU A 174 2.63 18.08 -7.09
CA LEU A 174 1.66 17.33 -7.86
C LEU A 174 2.26 16.79 -9.16
N SER A 175 3.14 17.54 -9.81
CA SER A 175 3.86 17.06 -11.00
C SER A 175 4.78 15.86 -10.71
N ARG A 176 5.19 15.69 -9.44
CA ARG A 176 5.92 14.54 -8.93
C ARG A 176 4.99 13.47 -8.33
N GLY A 177 3.68 13.63 -8.50
CA GLY A 177 2.67 12.70 -8.01
C GLY A 177 2.47 12.78 -6.51
N LEU A 178 2.66 13.94 -5.89
CA LEU A 178 2.51 14.15 -4.46
C LEU A 178 1.53 15.29 -4.15
N LEU A 179 0.77 15.10 -3.09
CA LEU A 179 -0.07 16.13 -2.48
C LEU A 179 0.36 16.31 -1.04
N ARG A 180 0.17 17.52 -0.53
CA ARG A 180 0.28 17.77 0.90
C ARG A 180 -0.81 17.02 1.65
N GLU A 181 -0.48 16.60 2.86
CA GLU A 181 -1.45 16.19 3.88
C GLU A 181 -2.67 17.11 3.94
N THR A 182 -3.82 16.48 4.10
CA THR A 182 -5.09 17.12 4.48
C THR A 182 -5.72 16.28 5.59
N PRO A 183 -6.65 16.84 6.39
CA PRO A 183 -7.31 16.08 7.45
C PRO A 183 -8.00 14.80 6.96
N ALA A 184 -8.61 14.84 5.77
CA ALA A 184 -9.27 13.69 5.16
C ALA A 184 -8.28 12.59 4.75
N LEU A 185 -7.14 12.95 4.14
CA LEU A 185 -6.09 11.99 3.78
C LEU A 185 -5.46 11.34 5.01
N LEU A 186 -5.21 12.13 6.06
CA LEU A 186 -4.65 11.63 7.30
C LEU A 186 -5.63 10.68 8.01
N ALA A 187 -6.91 11.04 8.10
CA ALA A 187 -7.93 10.19 8.73
C ALA A 187 -8.07 8.84 8.03
N ALA A 188 -8.16 8.83 6.69
CA ALA A 188 -8.23 7.59 5.91
C ALA A 188 -6.98 6.71 6.10
N TYR A 189 -5.80 7.34 6.17
CA TYR A 189 -4.56 6.64 6.51
C TYR A 189 -4.62 6.03 7.91
N GLU A 190 -5.04 6.78 8.93
CA GLU A 190 -5.07 6.32 10.32
C GLU A 190 -6.01 5.14 10.51
N GLU A 191 -7.17 5.16 9.84
CA GLU A 191 -8.11 4.03 9.83
C GLU A 191 -7.49 2.78 9.20
N THR A 192 -6.87 2.94 8.02
CA THR A 192 -6.23 1.83 7.32
C THR A 192 -5.04 1.28 8.10
N ALA A 193 -4.24 2.16 8.71
CA ALA A 193 -3.11 1.78 9.55
C ALA A 193 -3.57 1.00 10.79
N ALA A 194 -4.69 1.39 11.41
CA ALA A 194 -5.27 0.64 12.54
C ALA A 194 -5.67 -0.78 12.12
N ARG A 195 -6.38 -0.94 10.98
CA ARG A 195 -6.68 -2.27 10.42
C ARG A 195 -5.42 -3.09 10.18
N TYR A 196 -4.39 -2.46 9.60
CA TYR A 196 -3.12 -3.12 9.34
C TYR A 196 -2.46 -3.64 10.63
N PHE A 197 -2.34 -2.81 11.67
CA PHE A 197 -1.70 -3.25 12.92
C PHE A 197 -2.48 -4.38 13.61
N ASP A 198 -3.81 -4.34 13.59
CA ASP A 198 -4.66 -5.42 14.10
C ASP A 198 -4.48 -6.70 13.28
N TRP A 199 -4.70 -6.65 11.96
CA TRP A 199 -4.70 -7.85 11.11
C TRP A 199 -3.33 -8.49 10.99
N ARG A 200 -2.28 -7.67 10.96
CA ARG A 200 -0.90 -8.14 10.96
C ARG A 200 -0.55 -8.95 12.21
N ALA A 201 -1.10 -8.59 13.38
CA ALA A 201 -0.85 -9.31 14.62
C ALA A 201 -1.52 -10.69 14.68
N ARG A 202 -2.42 -11.02 13.75
CA ARG A 202 -3.15 -12.29 13.69
C ARG A 202 -2.37 -13.34 12.91
N ALA A 203 -1.27 -13.82 13.48
CA ALA A 203 -0.43 -14.87 12.87
C ALA A 203 -1.27 -16.12 12.53
N GLY A 204 -1.06 -16.68 11.33
CA GLY A 204 -1.78 -17.86 10.83
C GLY A 204 -3.25 -17.62 10.45
N ALA A 205 -3.79 -16.41 10.65
CA ALA A 205 -5.17 -16.12 10.28
C ALA A 205 -5.36 -16.08 8.75
N GLN A 206 -6.51 -16.58 8.29
CA GLN A 206 -6.87 -16.57 6.87
C GLN A 206 -7.61 -15.29 6.48
N PHE A 207 -7.31 -14.78 5.29
CA PHE A 207 -7.92 -13.62 4.65
C PHE A 207 -8.39 -13.96 3.23
N LEU A 208 -9.38 -13.22 2.77
CA LEU A 208 -9.81 -13.13 1.39
C LEU A 208 -9.18 -11.90 0.75
N GLY A 209 -8.37 -12.09 -0.29
CA GLY A 209 -7.72 -11.02 -1.03
C GLY A 209 -8.37 -10.74 -2.38
N ARG A 210 -8.46 -9.47 -2.78
CA ARG A 210 -8.93 -9.05 -4.11
C ARG A 210 -7.96 -8.07 -4.76
N GLY A 211 -8.01 -7.96 -6.08
CA GLY A 211 -7.15 -7.02 -6.80
C GLY A 211 -5.74 -7.55 -6.99
N THR A 212 -4.74 -6.79 -6.54
CA THR A 212 -3.33 -7.09 -6.80
C THR A 212 -2.48 -7.05 -5.53
N GLY A 213 -1.52 -7.96 -5.45
CA GLY A 213 -0.43 -7.92 -4.47
C GLY A 213 0.91 -7.71 -5.14
N PHE A 214 1.97 -7.74 -4.34
CA PHE A 214 3.35 -7.75 -4.83
C PHE A 214 4.01 -9.04 -4.43
N HIS A 215 4.81 -9.63 -5.32
CA HIS A 215 5.61 -10.79 -5.01
C HIS A 215 6.51 -10.49 -3.80
N ALA A 216 6.56 -11.42 -2.84
CA ALA A 216 7.52 -11.40 -1.76
C ALA A 216 8.50 -12.55 -2.00
N GLU A 217 9.80 -12.24 -1.98
CA GLU A 217 10.81 -13.30 -1.85
C GLU A 217 10.53 -14.08 -0.58
N ASP A 218 10.71 -15.39 -0.63
CA ASP A 218 10.52 -16.24 0.53
C ASP A 218 11.49 -15.80 1.64
N PRO A 219 10.99 -15.31 2.80
CA PRO A 219 11.84 -14.84 3.88
C PRO A 219 12.75 -15.93 4.47
N SER A 220 12.41 -17.21 4.24
CA SER A 220 13.14 -18.36 4.72
C SER A 220 14.14 -18.94 3.70
N ALA A 221 14.12 -18.48 2.44
CA ALA A 221 14.96 -19.03 1.40
C ALA A 221 16.44 -18.63 1.57
N THR A 222 17.32 -19.62 1.47
CA THR A 222 18.78 -19.45 1.49
C THR A 222 19.37 -19.06 0.13
N HIS A 223 18.57 -19.13 -0.94
CA HIS A 223 18.94 -18.73 -2.30
C HIS A 223 17.97 -17.67 -2.85
N ARG A 224 18.51 -16.62 -3.49
CA ARG A 224 17.70 -15.62 -4.19
C ARG A 224 17.22 -16.20 -5.52
N ASP A 225 15.92 -16.33 -5.68
CA ASP A 225 15.31 -16.73 -6.94
C ASP A 225 15.05 -15.50 -7.82
N SER A 226 15.71 -15.43 -8.97
CA SER A 226 15.82 -14.20 -9.78
C SER A 226 14.73 -14.04 -10.85
N ASP A 227 13.74 -14.92 -10.90
CA ASP A 227 12.79 -15.01 -12.02
C ASP A 227 11.82 -13.81 -12.13
N TRP A 228 11.66 -12.99 -11.08
CA TRP A 228 10.65 -11.92 -11.02
C TRP A 228 11.13 -10.52 -11.45
N LEU A 229 12.29 -10.41 -12.10
CA LEU A 229 13.04 -9.17 -12.40
C LEU A 229 12.32 -8.08 -13.24
N ARG A 230 11.07 -8.23 -13.67
CA ARG A 230 10.42 -7.23 -14.57
C ARG A 230 9.03 -6.73 -14.18
N LYS A 231 8.25 -7.47 -13.38
CA LYS A 231 6.94 -7.02 -12.84
C LYS A 231 6.69 -7.72 -11.51
N ASP A 232 6.83 -6.99 -10.40
CA ASP A 232 6.60 -7.50 -9.04
C ASP A 232 5.12 -7.60 -8.68
N ARG A 233 4.20 -7.22 -9.58
CA ARG A 233 2.76 -7.14 -9.28
C ARG A 233 2.03 -8.41 -9.71
N ILE A 234 1.35 -9.03 -8.76
CA ILE A 234 0.56 -10.27 -8.93
C ILE A 234 -0.92 -9.93 -8.88
N VAL A 235 -1.70 -10.49 -9.81
CA VAL A 235 -3.17 -10.49 -9.70
C VAL A 235 -3.55 -11.61 -8.75
N LEU A 236 -4.22 -11.28 -7.64
CA LEU A 236 -4.51 -12.26 -6.58
C LEU A 236 -5.46 -13.35 -7.08
N SER A 237 -6.40 -13.04 -7.95
CA SER A 237 -7.26 -14.04 -8.56
C SER A 237 -7.71 -13.65 -9.96
N ALA A 238 -7.45 -14.52 -10.92
CA ALA A 238 -7.90 -14.35 -12.31
C ALA A 238 -9.33 -14.86 -12.54
N GLN A 239 -9.87 -15.69 -11.65
CA GLN A 239 -11.15 -16.38 -11.83
C GLN A 239 -12.35 -15.62 -11.23
N GLY A 240 -12.18 -14.36 -10.83
CA GLY A 240 -13.24 -13.49 -10.33
C GLY A 240 -13.65 -13.70 -8.86
N GLY A 241 -13.32 -14.85 -8.25
CA GLY A 241 -13.42 -15.07 -6.80
C GLY A 241 -12.25 -14.45 -6.03
N PRO A 242 -12.37 -14.19 -4.71
CA PRO A 242 -11.24 -13.75 -3.89
C PRO A 242 -10.19 -14.85 -3.73
N ALA A 243 -8.93 -14.46 -3.61
CA ALA A 243 -7.83 -15.35 -3.26
C ALA A 243 -7.88 -15.72 -1.78
N ARG A 244 -7.50 -16.95 -1.42
CA ARG A 244 -7.31 -17.33 -0.02
C ARG A 244 -5.85 -17.13 0.37
N LEU A 245 -5.64 -16.33 1.42
CA LEU A 245 -4.35 -15.87 1.86
C LEU A 245 -4.18 -16.17 3.35
N VAL A 246 -2.98 -16.52 3.80
CA VAL A 246 -2.68 -16.79 5.22
C VAL A 246 -1.64 -15.80 5.72
N ASN A 247 -1.82 -15.26 6.92
CA ASN A 247 -0.86 -14.33 7.51
C ASN A 247 0.40 -15.05 8.02
N ASP A 248 1.51 -14.80 7.33
CA ASP A 248 2.83 -15.37 7.59
C ASP A 248 3.83 -14.30 8.11
N GLU A 249 3.33 -13.22 8.73
CA GLU A 249 4.16 -12.12 9.26
C GLU A 249 5.21 -12.57 10.30
N THR A 250 5.01 -13.73 10.94
CA THR A 250 5.96 -14.34 11.88
C THR A 250 7.22 -14.88 11.21
N LEU A 251 7.23 -15.10 9.89
CA LEU A 251 8.40 -15.58 9.14
C LEU A 251 9.47 -14.49 8.96
N LEU A 252 9.12 -13.22 9.17
CA LEU A 252 10.05 -12.10 8.98
C LEU A 252 11.05 -12.02 10.14
N GLN A 253 12.30 -12.38 9.85
CA GLN A 253 13.40 -12.38 10.84
C GLN A 253 13.90 -10.98 11.20
N GLN A 254 13.87 -10.05 10.23
CA GLN A 254 14.33 -8.67 10.41
C GLN A 254 13.18 -7.71 10.13
N ARG A 255 12.96 -6.78 11.05
CA ARG A 255 11.94 -5.75 10.90
C ARG A 255 12.38 -4.44 11.55
N ASP A 256 12.25 -3.36 10.79
CA ASP A 256 12.34 -2.02 11.36
C ASP A 256 11.09 -1.73 12.19
N VAL A 257 11.24 -1.76 13.51
CA VAL A 257 10.17 -1.47 14.47
C VAL A 257 10.08 0.01 14.82
N SER A 258 11.14 0.79 14.58
CA SER A 258 11.12 2.22 14.83
C SER A 258 10.37 2.93 13.71
N LEU A 259 9.36 3.70 14.11
CA LEU A 259 8.64 4.63 13.25
C LEU A 259 9.05 6.08 13.55
N GLU A 260 10.17 6.29 14.24
CA GLU A 260 10.66 7.61 14.59
C GLU A 260 11.55 8.19 13.48
N ALA A 261 11.45 9.49 13.30
CA ALA A 261 12.31 10.29 12.44
C ALA A 261 12.81 11.51 13.23
N SER A 262 13.92 12.11 12.80
CA SER A 262 14.57 13.20 13.54
C SER A 262 13.71 14.45 13.70
N GLY A 263 12.76 14.70 12.80
CA GLY A 263 12.05 15.98 12.69
C GLY A 263 12.91 17.11 12.08
N ASP A 264 14.24 17.03 12.19
CA ASP A 264 15.17 17.96 11.57
C ASP A 264 15.41 17.63 10.09
N ILE A 265 14.57 18.22 9.24
CA ILE A 265 14.64 18.02 7.79
C ILE A 265 15.59 19.00 7.09
N ALA A 266 15.99 20.10 7.72
CA ALA A 266 16.81 21.15 7.10
C ALA A 266 18.23 21.25 7.65
N GLY A 267 18.56 20.53 8.72
CA GLY A 267 19.84 20.64 9.43
C GLY A 267 21.06 20.35 8.56
N HIS A 268 20.95 19.41 7.62
CA HIS A 268 22.06 19.14 6.68
C HIS A 268 22.35 20.35 5.78
N TYR A 269 21.31 21.01 5.27
CA TYR A 269 21.46 22.23 4.48
C TYR A 269 22.06 23.36 5.33
N LEU A 270 21.48 23.63 6.50
CA LEU A 270 21.94 24.69 7.41
C LEU A 270 23.39 24.48 7.87
N GLY A 271 23.80 23.22 8.09
CA GLY A 271 25.17 22.88 8.44
C GLY A 271 26.18 23.17 7.33
N LYS A 272 25.77 23.10 6.05
CA LYS A 272 26.59 23.52 4.91
C LYS A 272 26.58 25.05 4.73
N ALA A 273 25.41 25.67 4.83
CA ALA A 273 25.23 27.12 4.67
C ALA A 273 26.07 27.90 5.69
N ALA A 274 26.05 27.48 6.96
CA ALA A 274 26.85 28.10 8.02
C ALA A 274 28.38 28.06 7.79
N ARG A 275 28.87 27.25 6.84
CA ARG A 275 30.30 27.10 6.51
C ARG A 275 30.68 27.77 5.17
N SER A 276 29.73 28.33 4.43
CA SER A 276 29.97 28.84 3.08
C SER A 276 29.02 29.96 2.67
N ASN A 277 29.56 31.05 2.12
CA ASN A 277 28.77 32.18 1.60
C ASN A 277 28.14 31.90 0.21
N ARG A 278 27.90 30.63 -0.14
CA ARG A 278 27.30 30.22 -1.42
C ARG A 278 25.82 29.86 -1.29
N PHE A 279 25.23 30.15 -0.13
CA PHE A 279 23.89 29.74 0.25
C PHE A 279 23.10 30.98 0.66
N ASP A 280 22.29 31.50 -0.25
CA ASP A 280 21.57 32.76 -0.07
C ASP A 280 20.26 32.59 0.71
N ALA A 281 19.75 31.35 0.85
CA ALA A 281 18.48 31.09 1.54
C ALA A 281 18.64 30.70 3.01
N GLU A 282 19.85 30.76 3.60
CA GLU A 282 20.08 30.36 5.00
C GLU A 282 19.12 31.06 5.97
N ASP A 283 19.09 32.40 5.93
CA ASP A 283 18.25 33.20 6.83
C ASP A 283 16.76 32.91 6.62
N GLY A 284 16.34 32.73 5.36
CA GLY A 284 14.97 32.39 5.02
C GLY A 284 14.54 31.01 5.55
N VAL A 285 15.44 30.02 5.50
CA VAL A 285 15.19 28.69 6.06
C VAL A 285 15.11 28.74 7.58
N ARG A 286 16.01 29.48 8.24
CA ARG A 286 15.97 29.65 9.71
C ARG A 286 14.68 30.34 10.16
N ALA A 287 14.34 31.45 9.52
CA ALA A 287 13.09 32.16 9.80
C ALA A 287 11.87 31.26 9.61
N ALA A 288 11.82 30.47 8.53
CA ALA A 288 10.74 29.51 8.31
C ALA A 288 10.64 28.46 9.43
N LEU A 289 11.75 27.89 9.89
CA LEU A 289 11.75 26.89 10.96
C LEU A 289 11.23 27.47 12.28
N ASP A 290 11.63 28.71 12.60
CA ASP A 290 11.22 29.43 13.81
C ASP A 290 9.74 29.80 13.74
N ASP A 291 9.29 30.42 12.64
CA ASP A 291 7.90 30.87 12.46
C ASP A 291 6.91 29.70 12.44
N LEU A 292 7.28 28.61 11.77
CA LEU A 292 6.42 27.43 11.62
C LEU A 292 6.41 26.55 12.88
N ARG A 293 7.32 26.80 13.84
CA ARG A 293 7.50 26.07 15.11
C ARG A 293 7.48 24.55 14.88
N ILE A 294 8.20 24.09 13.85
CA ILE A 294 8.17 22.69 13.36
C ILE A 294 8.48 21.68 14.48
N ALA A 295 9.50 21.96 15.29
CA ALA A 295 9.90 21.10 16.40
C ALA A 295 8.82 21.03 17.50
N GLU A 296 8.24 22.18 17.88
CA GLU A 296 7.18 22.23 18.90
C GLU A 296 5.90 21.51 18.44
N ARG A 297 5.60 21.58 17.14
CA ARG A 297 4.47 20.88 16.53
C ARG A 297 4.73 19.39 16.32
N GLY A 298 5.96 18.91 16.52
CA GLY A 298 6.35 17.52 16.29
C GLY A 298 6.19 17.06 14.84
N LEU A 299 6.30 17.97 13.87
CA LEU A 299 6.19 17.62 12.44
C LEU A 299 7.41 16.78 12.00
N PHE A 300 7.21 15.90 11.03
CA PHE A 300 8.26 15.06 10.45
C PHE A 300 8.98 14.12 11.43
N THR A 301 8.43 13.92 12.63
CA THR A 301 9.02 13.06 13.69
C THR A 301 8.56 11.61 13.61
N ARG A 302 7.56 11.31 12.77
CA ARG A 302 6.99 9.97 12.64
C ARG A 302 6.95 9.54 11.18
N LEU A 303 7.42 8.32 10.91
CA LEU A 303 7.32 7.68 9.61
C LEU A 303 5.91 7.05 9.44
N PRO A 304 5.26 7.25 8.28
CA PRO A 304 4.06 6.51 7.94
C PRO A 304 4.40 5.06 7.63
N VAL A 305 3.42 4.17 7.77
CA VAL A 305 3.51 2.78 7.36
C VAL A 305 2.64 2.54 6.14
N HIS A 306 3.19 1.95 5.09
CA HIS A 306 2.41 1.46 3.97
C HIS A 306 1.74 0.14 4.40
N PRO A 307 0.39 0.06 4.44
CA PRO A 307 -0.38 -1.05 5.03
C PRO A 307 -0.29 -2.40 4.29
N LEU A 308 0.91 -2.89 4.00
CA LEU A 308 1.16 -4.13 3.28
C LEU A 308 1.48 -5.27 4.26
N ILE A 309 0.64 -6.31 4.26
CA ILE A 309 0.80 -7.50 5.10
C ILE A 309 1.49 -8.59 4.28
N LEU A 310 2.46 -9.27 4.88
CA LEU A 310 3.05 -10.48 4.31
C LEU A 310 2.07 -11.64 4.44
N LEU A 311 1.62 -12.16 3.31
CA LEU A 311 0.68 -13.26 3.25
C LEU A 311 1.20 -14.37 2.37
N PHE A 312 0.80 -15.60 2.67
CA PHE A 312 1.01 -16.74 1.80
C PHE A 312 -0.23 -17.04 0.97
N HIS A 313 -0.05 -17.23 -0.34
CA HIS A 313 -1.13 -17.49 -1.26
C HIS A 313 -1.44 -18.99 -1.37
N LEU A 314 -2.63 -19.42 -0.93
CA LEU A 314 -2.98 -20.85 -0.88
C LEU A 314 -3.13 -21.51 -2.26
N ASP A 315 -3.49 -20.77 -3.31
CA ASP A 315 -3.57 -21.34 -4.67
C ASP A 315 -2.26 -21.22 -5.47
N LEU A 316 -1.54 -20.10 -5.35
CA LEU A 316 -0.28 -19.85 -6.10
C LEU A 316 0.97 -20.38 -5.40
N HIS A 317 0.86 -20.75 -4.12
CA HIS A 317 1.92 -21.31 -3.29
C HIS A 317 3.18 -20.44 -3.16
N HIS A 318 3.02 -19.11 -3.08
CA HIS A 318 4.12 -18.19 -2.81
C HIS A 318 3.71 -17.06 -1.86
N HIS A 319 4.70 -16.32 -1.38
CA HIS A 319 4.46 -15.17 -0.53
C HIS A 319 4.13 -13.93 -1.36
N VAL A 320 3.20 -13.13 -0.85
CA VAL A 320 2.73 -11.90 -1.45
C VAL A 320 2.54 -10.81 -0.39
N TRP A 321 2.94 -9.60 -0.71
CA TRP A 321 2.57 -8.40 0.03
C TRP A 321 1.23 -7.89 -0.48
N VAL A 322 0.21 -7.83 0.38
CA VAL A 322 -1.12 -7.34 0.01
C VAL A 322 -1.52 -6.20 0.91
N HIS A 323 -2.14 -5.18 0.33
CA HIS A 323 -2.57 -4.00 1.07
C HIS A 323 -3.80 -4.31 1.93
N ALA A 324 -3.88 -3.74 3.13
CA ALA A 324 -4.97 -3.98 4.07
C ALA A 324 -6.36 -3.79 3.44
N ASP A 325 -6.61 -2.70 2.71
CA ASP A 325 -7.94 -2.50 2.07
C ASP A 325 -8.29 -3.52 0.96
N ASP A 326 -7.35 -4.34 0.49
CA ASP A 326 -7.62 -5.45 -0.44
C ASP A 326 -7.95 -6.76 0.27
N LEU A 327 -7.94 -6.75 1.60
CA LEU A 327 -8.12 -7.92 2.45
C LEU A 327 -9.43 -7.84 3.22
N GLN A 328 -9.99 -9.01 3.46
CA GLN A 328 -11.10 -9.20 4.39
C GLN A 328 -10.82 -10.46 5.21
N PRO A 329 -11.02 -10.46 6.54
CA PRO A 329 -10.91 -11.67 7.35
C PRO A 329 -11.79 -12.79 6.79
N TYR A 330 -11.24 -14.01 6.70
CA TYR A 330 -12.02 -15.17 6.28
C TYR A 330 -13.01 -15.57 7.37
N ALA A 331 -14.28 -15.66 7.01
CA ALA A 331 -15.33 -16.17 7.89
C ALA A 331 -15.50 -17.67 7.66
N TYR A 332 -14.93 -18.49 8.54
CA TYR A 332 -15.11 -19.93 8.53
C TYR A 332 -16.58 -20.31 8.71
N GLN A 333 -16.98 -21.44 8.11
CA GLN A 333 -18.37 -21.91 8.12
C GLN A 333 -18.50 -23.31 8.74
N PRO A 334 -18.35 -23.47 10.08
CA PRO A 334 -18.45 -24.76 10.77
C PRO A 334 -19.78 -25.49 10.51
N GLN A 335 -20.85 -24.75 10.23
CA GLN A 335 -22.17 -25.28 9.87
C GLN A 335 -22.17 -26.15 8.60
N LEU A 336 -21.12 -26.10 7.78
CA LEU A 336 -20.95 -27.01 6.64
C LEU A 336 -20.89 -28.48 7.07
N LYS A 337 -20.56 -28.76 8.34
CA LYS A 337 -20.65 -30.11 8.94
C LYS A 337 -22.00 -30.77 8.69
N HIS A 338 -23.11 -30.02 8.77
CA HIS A 338 -24.45 -30.56 8.58
C HIS A 338 -24.76 -30.98 7.14
N LYS A 339 -23.95 -30.54 6.18
CA LYS A 339 -24.08 -30.92 4.77
C LYS A 339 -23.21 -32.13 4.41
N LEU A 340 -22.29 -32.51 5.29
CA LEU A 340 -21.42 -33.67 5.11
C LEU A 340 -22.13 -34.91 5.65
N VAL A 341 -22.56 -35.80 4.75
CA VAL A 341 -23.21 -37.06 5.12
C VAL A 341 -22.17 -38.17 5.09
N LEU A 342 -21.69 -38.57 6.27
CA LEU A 342 -20.79 -39.70 6.46
C LEU A 342 -21.42 -40.69 7.46
N PRO A 343 -20.99 -41.96 7.46
CA PRO A 343 -21.31 -42.89 8.54
C PRO A 343 -20.94 -42.28 9.91
N PRO A 344 -21.79 -42.43 10.95
CA PRO A 344 -21.55 -41.85 12.27
C PRO A 344 -20.18 -42.20 12.84
N GLU A 345 -19.77 -43.47 12.74
CA GLU A 345 -18.47 -43.98 13.22
C GLU A 345 -17.27 -43.23 12.62
N GLN A 346 -17.36 -42.83 11.34
CA GLN A 346 -16.29 -42.08 10.67
C GLN A 346 -16.27 -40.62 11.11
N THR A 347 -17.46 -40.02 11.30
CA THR A 347 -17.58 -38.64 11.78
C THR A 347 -17.05 -38.52 13.21
N ASP A 348 -17.43 -39.46 14.07
CA ASP A 348 -16.97 -39.51 15.47
C ASP A 348 -15.45 -39.68 15.55
N LEU A 349 -14.86 -40.55 14.72
CA LEU A 349 -13.41 -40.74 14.68
C LEU A 349 -12.68 -39.46 14.27
N ILE A 350 -13.12 -38.78 13.21
CA ILE A 350 -12.47 -37.56 12.74
C ILE A 350 -12.67 -36.43 13.77
N ASP A 351 -13.84 -36.34 14.40
CA ASP A 351 -14.08 -35.38 15.49
C ASP A 351 -13.11 -35.61 16.65
N ILE A 352 -12.89 -36.86 17.09
CA ILE A 352 -11.90 -37.20 18.13
C ILE A 352 -10.48 -36.80 17.71
N LEU A 353 -10.08 -37.13 16.47
CA LEU A 353 -8.76 -36.82 15.95
C LEU A 353 -8.50 -35.31 15.77
N THR A 354 -9.56 -34.51 15.65
CA THR A 354 -9.47 -33.07 15.40
C THR A 354 -9.74 -32.21 16.64
N ALA A 355 -10.41 -32.76 17.67
CA ALA A 355 -10.76 -32.04 18.90
C ALA A 355 -9.56 -31.67 19.79
N GLU A 356 -8.43 -32.37 19.67
CA GLU A 356 -7.26 -32.19 20.56
C GLU A 356 -5.95 -31.88 19.81
N MET A 357 -6.03 -31.31 18.60
CA MET A 357 -4.81 -30.99 17.84
C MET A 357 -3.83 -30.08 18.61
N ASP A 358 -4.32 -29.13 19.41
CA ASP A 358 -3.44 -28.24 20.19
C ASP A 358 -2.74 -28.94 21.36
N VAL A 359 -3.32 -30.02 21.90
CA VAL A 359 -2.73 -30.83 22.99
C VAL A 359 -1.77 -31.89 22.43
N LEU A 360 -2.03 -32.38 21.24
CA LEU A 360 -1.21 -33.37 20.54
C LEU A 360 0.05 -32.77 19.88
N MET A 361 0.12 -31.44 19.73
CA MET A 361 1.24 -30.72 19.09
C MET A 361 2.40 -30.38 20.04
N GLU A 362 2.25 -30.56 21.36
CA GLU A 362 3.41 -30.50 22.26
C GLU A 362 4.18 -31.83 22.15
N ASP A 363 5.38 -31.78 21.56
CA ASP A 363 6.30 -32.90 21.46
C ASP A 363 6.60 -33.47 22.87
N VAL A 364 5.86 -34.49 23.31
CA VAL A 364 6.19 -35.27 24.52
C VAL A 364 7.54 -35.98 24.37
N VAL A 365 7.97 -36.22 23.11
CA VAL A 365 9.28 -36.79 22.76
C VAL A 365 9.88 -35.96 21.62
N ALA A 366 11.03 -35.34 21.88
CA ALA A 366 11.75 -34.55 20.88
C ALA A 366 12.00 -35.35 19.59
N GLY A 367 11.48 -34.85 18.45
CA GLY A 367 11.67 -35.44 17.13
C GLY A 367 10.60 -36.44 16.67
N LYS A 368 9.52 -36.63 17.44
CA LYS A 368 8.28 -37.27 16.97
C LYS A 368 7.21 -36.20 16.81
N SER A 369 7.10 -35.64 15.60
CA SER A 369 6.06 -34.67 15.28
C SER A 369 4.68 -35.20 15.68
N GLY A 370 3.97 -34.47 16.54
CA GLY A 370 2.59 -34.74 16.98
C GLY A 370 1.49 -34.63 15.91
N GLY A 371 1.84 -34.88 14.64
CA GLY A 371 0.92 -34.77 13.51
C GLY A 371 -0.01 -35.97 13.39
N THR A 372 -1.29 -35.71 13.14
CA THR A 372 -2.28 -36.74 12.82
C THR A 372 -2.42 -36.88 11.31
N THR A 373 -2.19 -38.08 10.77
CA THR A 373 -2.39 -38.37 9.33
C THR A 373 -3.67 -39.16 9.13
N VAL A 374 -4.61 -38.63 8.35
CA VAL A 374 -5.89 -39.29 8.02
C VAL A 374 -5.91 -39.69 6.55
N LEU A 375 -6.06 -40.99 6.27
CA LEU A 375 -6.20 -41.51 4.91
C LEU A 375 -7.68 -41.72 4.57
N CYS A 376 -8.22 -40.88 3.68
CA CYS A 376 -9.56 -41.07 3.12
C CYS A 376 -9.49 -42.01 1.90
N ALA A 377 -9.91 -43.27 2.05
CA ALA A 377 -9.96 -44.27 0.97
C ALA A 377 -11.41 -44.60 0.55
N GLY A 378 -11.64 -44.79 -0.75
CA GLY A 378 -12.95 -45.20 -1.28
C GLY A 378 -13.20 -44.79 -2.74
N PRO A 379 -14.34 -45.21 -3.33
CA PRO A 379 -14.71 -44.90 -4.73
C PRO A 379 -14.75 -43.39 -5.03
N PRO A 380 -14.62 -42.95 -6.29
CA PRO A 380 -14.79 -41.54 -6.66
C PRO A 380 -16.21 -41.05 -6.30
N GLY A 381 -16.32 -39.77 -5.92
CA GLY A 381 -17.62 -39.15 -5.61
C GLY A 381 -18.16 -39.34 -4.19
N VAL A 382 -17.50 -40.13 -3.33
CA VAL A 382 -17.96 -40.39 -1.94
C VAL A 382 -17.61 -39.29 -0.93
N GLY A 383 -17.24 -38.09 -1.39
CA GLY A 383 -16.99 -36.94 -0.50
C GLY A 383 -15.61 -36.86 0.14
N LYS A 384 -14.60 -37.67 -0.25
CA LYS A 384 -13.24 -37.64 0.35
C LYS A 384 -12.62 -36.24 0.45
N THR A 385 -12.60 -35.50 -0.66
CA THR A 385 -12.07 -34.12 -0.69
C THR A 385 -12.96 -33.15 0.07
N LEU A 386 -14.28 -33.34 -0.02
CA LEU A 386 -15.25 -32.54 0.72
C LEU A 386 -15.09 -32.71 2.23
N THR A 387 -14.75 -33.92 2.71
CA THR A 387 -14.46 -34.17 4.13
C THR A 387 -13.32 -33.27 4.60
N ALA A 388 -12.20 -33.21 3.88
CA ALA A 388 -11.07 -32.34 4.24
C ALA A 388 -11.44 -30.85 4.22
N GLU A 389 -12.20 -30.41 3.20
CA GLU A 389 -12.69 -29.03 3.10
C GLU A 389 -13.61 -28.65 4.28
N VAL A 390 -14.57 -29.50 4.60
CA VAL A 390 -15.53 -29.25 5.70
C VAL A 390 -14.82 -29.28 7.05
N TYR A 391 -13.88 -30.20 7.27
CA TYR A 391 -13.16 -30.26 8.54
C TYR A 391 -12.22 -29.07 8.74
N ALA A 392 -11.59 -28.55 7.69
CA ALA A 392 -10.83 -27.29 7.77
C ALA A 392 -11.71 -26.12 8.24
N GLU A 393 -12.98 -26.08 7.82
CA GLU A 393 -13.96 -25.09 8.24
C GLU A 393 -14.43 -25.27 9.69
N ILE A 394 -14.55 -26.51 10.16
CA ILE A 394 -14.93 -26.85 11.54
C ILE A 394 -13.81 -26.45 12.51
N ILE A 395 -12.57 -26.82 12.21
CA ILE A 395 -11.40 -26.53 13.06
C ILE A 395 -10.87 -25.11 12.87
N GLN A 396 -11.44 -24.36 11.92
CA GLN A 396 -11.07 -22.97 11.60
C GLN A 396 -9.59 -22.80 11.22
N ARG A 397 -9.05 -23.75 10.44
CA ARG A 397 -7.67 -23.69 9.95
C ARG A 397 -7.62 -23.60 8.42
N PRO A 398 -6.61 -22.93 7.85
CA PRO A 398 -6.43 -22.88 6.41
C PRO A 398 -6.21 -24.27 5.80
N LEU A 399 -6.86 -24.55 4.66
CA LEU A 399 -6.63 -25.77 3.91
C LEU A 399 -5.57 -25.55 2.84
N TYR A 400 -4.37 -26.09 3.06
CA TYR A 400 -3.30 -26.13 2.08
C TYR A 400 -3.46 -27.34 1.14
N ARG A 401 -3.47 -27.12 -0.18
CA ARG A 401 -3.73 -28.18 -1.18
C ARG A 401 -2.51 -28.43 -2.02
N VAL A 402 -1.97 -29.65 -1.98
CA VAL A 402 -0.87 -30.05 -2.86
C VAL A 402 -1.38 -30.87 -4.03
N HIS A 403 -1.01 -30.47 -5.25
CA HIS A 403 -1.15 -31.29 -6.43
C HIS A 403 0.13 -32.10 -6.69
N SER A 404 -0.01 -33.33 -7.18
CA SER A 404 1.14 -34.21 -7.47
C SER A 404 2.16 -33.59 -8.42
N GLY A 405 1.73 -32.69 -9.33
CA GLY A 405 2.63 -31.96 -10.22
C GLY A 405 3.54 -30.94 -9.53
N GLN A 406 3.24 -30.53 -8.29
CA GLN A 406 4.03 -29.55 -7.52
C GLN A 406 5.13 -30.21 -6.68
N LEU A 407 5.11 -31.53 -6.52
CA LEU A 407 6.08 -32.28 -5.72
C LEU A 407 7.38 -32.57 -6.48
N GLY A 408 7.54 -32.05 -7.70
CA GLY A 408 8.71 -32.29 -8.54
C GLY A 408 8.73 -33.68 -9.18
N LEU A 409 9.70 -33.88 -10.08
CA LEU A 409 9.82 -35.09 -10.91
C LEU A 409 10.87 -36.08 -10.39
N ASN A 410 11.53 -35.77 -9.27
CA ASN A 410 12.56 -36.62 -8.67
C ASN A 410 12.40 -36.69 -7.14
N VAL A 411 12.99 -37.72 -6.54
CA VAL A 411 12.83 -38.05 -5.11
C VAL A 411 13.33 -36.92 -4.21
N VAL A 412 14.42 -36.24 -4.59
CA VAL A 412 15.02 -35.17 -3.79
C VAL A 412 14.11 -33.94 -3.75
N ALA A 413 13.58 -33.53 -4.90
CA ALA A 413 12.62 -32.42 -4.99
C ALA A 413 11.32 -32.74 -4.25
N MET A 414 10.85 -34.00 -4.33
CA MET A 414 9.66 -34.45 -3.62
C MET A 414 9.86 -34.46 -2.10
N GLU A 415 11.00 -34.92 -1.62
CA GLU A 415 11.32 -34.91 -0.18
C GLU A 415 11.41 -33.48 0.36
N SER A 416 12.06 -32.57 -0.37
CA SER A 416 12.13 -31.16 0.00
C SER A 416 10.74 -30.53 0.04
N ALA A 417 9.96 -30.68 -1.04
CA ALA A 417 8.61 -30.13 -1.12
C ALA A 417 7.69 -30.69 -0.02
N LEU A 418 7.76 -31.99 0.28
CA LEU A 418 6.97 -32.58 1.36
C LEU A 418 7.40 -32.08 2.75
N LYS A 419 8.70 -31.91 2.99
CA LYS A 419 9.20 -31.31 4.23
C LYS A 419 8.69 -29.88 4.39
N ASP A 420 8.79 -29.07 3.34
CA ASP A 420 8.35 -27.68 3.37
C ASP A 420 6.83 -27.58 3.59
N VAL A 421 6.05 -28.49 3.01
CA VAL A 421 4.58 -28.53 3.20
C VAL A 421 4.17 -29.00 4.59
N LEU A 422 4.87 -30.00 5.16
CA LEU A 422 4.50 -30.59 6.44
C LEU A 422 5.00 -29.80 7.66
N LEU A 423 6.03 -28.97 7.49
CA LEU A 423 6.58 -28.10 8.54
C LEU A 423 5.88 -26.74 8.65
N ARG A 424 4.90 -26.49 7.78
CA ARG A 424 4.19 -25.22 7.66
C ARG A 424 2.83 -25.28 8.34
#